data_AF-K9KCU9-F1
#
_entry.id   AF-K9KCU9-F1
#
_cell.length_a   1.000
_cell.length_b   1.000
_cell.length_c   1.000
_cell.angle_alpha   90.00
_cell.angle_beta   90.00
_cell.angle_gamma   90.00
#
_symmetry.space_group_name_H-M   'P 1'
#
loop_
_entity.id
_entity.type
_entity.pdbx_description
1 polymer ?
#
loop_
_entity_poly.entity_id
_entity_poly.type
_entity_poly.pdbx_seq_one_letter_code
_entity_poly.pdbx_strand_id
1 'polypeptide(L)'
;GITLPYDTLDQVRNRLEEVSPNLVRYDDIEGANYFQQANELSKLVNQQLLADPLVPPQLTIKDFYMTDSISRASQTMAKCVKAVTEGAQAVEEPSVC
;
A
#
# COMPACT_ATOMS: atom_id res chain seq x y z
N GLY A 1 9.05 -30.51 10.76
CA GLY A 1 8.34 -29.23 10.87
C GLY A 1 8.34 -28.80 12.31
N ILE A 2 8.38 -27.50 12.59
CA ILE A 2 8.26 -26.97 13.95
C ILE A 2 6.81 -26.50 14.11
N THR A 3 6.08 -27.10 15.04
CA THR A 3 4.67 -26.73 15.30
C THR A 3 4.62 -25.43 16.08
N LEU A 4 3.76 -24.51 15.63
CA LEU A 4 3.53 -23.23 16.30
C LEU A 4 2.58 -23.42 17.48
N PRO A 5 2.69 -22.63 18.57
CA PRO A 5 1.95 -22.86 19.80
C PRO A 5 0.52 -22.27 19.76
N TYR A 6 -0.19 -22.45 18.65
CA TYR A 6 -1.56 -21.98 18.49
C TYR A 6 -2.32 -22.84 17.47
N ASP A 7 -3.54 -23.19 17.83
CA ASP A 7 -4.47 -24.02 17.06
C ASP A 7 -5.78 -23.28 16.73
N THR A 8 -6.11 -22.24 17.49
CA THR A 8 -7.32 -21.43 17.29
C THR A 8 -7.02 -19.98 16.94
N LEU A 9 -7.98 -19.30 16.31
CA LEU A 9 -7.85 -17.89 15.95
C LEU A 9 -7.60 -17.00 17.18
N ASP A 10 -8.22 -17.31 18.31
CA ASP A 10 -8.04 -16.53 19.54
C ASP A 10 -6.64 -16.71 20.13
N GLN A 11 -6.05 -17.91 20.02
CA GLN A 11 -4.66 -18.12 20.41
C GLN A 11 -3.68 -17.35 19.50
N VAL A 12 -4.00 -17.24 18.20
CA VAL A 12 -3.23 -16.38 17.28
C VAL A 12 -3.36 -14.90 17.67
N ARG A 13 -4.56 -14.43 18.02
CA ARG A 13 -4.77 -13.04 18.49
C ARG A 13 -4.04 -12.77 19.79
N ASN A 14 -4.06 -13.69 20.75
CA ASN A 14 -3.29 -13.58 21.98
C ASN A 14 -1.79 -13.49 21.68
N ARG A 15 -1.29 -14.34 20.78
CA ARG A 15 0.12 -14.26 20.34
C ARG A 15 0.43 -12.94 19.65
N LEU A 16 -0.52 -12.38 18.90
CA LEU A 16 -0.37 -11.09 18.23
C LEU A 16 -0.32 -9.94 19.24
N GLU A 17 -1.14 -10.00 20.30
CA GLU A 17 -1.14 -9.05 21.41
C GLU A 17 0.20 -9.07 22.17
N GLU A 18 0.78 -10.25 22.42
CA GLU A 18 2.10 -10.39 23.03
C GLU A 18 3.21 -9.73 22.20
N VAL A 19 3.10 -9.71 20.86
CA VAL A 19 4.07 -9.05 19.97
C VAL A 19 3.83 -7.55 19.93
N SER A 20 2.59 -7.14 19.69
CA SER A 20 2.18 -5.75 19.63
C SER A 20 0.68 -5.63 19.99
N PRO A 21 0.35 -5.04 21.15
CA PRO A 21 -1.03 -5.03 21.67
C PRO A 21 -1.99 -4.16 20.85
N ASN A 22 -1.48 -3.23 20.05
CA ASN A 22 -2.32 -2.37 19.21
C ASN A 22 -3.01 -3.14 18.05
N LEU A 23 -2.53 -4.32 17.65
CA LEU A 23 -3.08 -5.07 16.52
C LEU A 23 -4.40 -5.78 16.83
N VAL A 24 -4.76 -5.88 18.11
CA VAL A 24 -6.03 -6.49 18.58
C VAL A 24 -7.03 -5.45 19.09
N ARG A 25 -6.62 -4.18 19.22
CA ARG A 25 -7.49 -3.05 19.57
C ARG A 25 -8.14 -2.50 18.30
N TYR A 26 -9.28 -3.11 17.93
CA TYR A 26 -9.99 -2.74 16.72
C TYR A 26 -10.57 -1.33 16.81
N ASP A 27 -10.58 -0.62 15.68
CA ASP A 27 -11.11 0.75 15.53
C ASP A 27 -10.43 1.84 16.41
N ASP A 28 -9.32 1.50 17.08
CA ASP A 28 -8.55 2.43 17.91
C ASP A 28 -7.23 2.85 17.23
N ILE A 29 -6.89 4.14 17.33
CA ILE A 29 -5.61 4.68 16.85
C ILE A 29 -4.74 5.02 18.07
N GLU A 30 -3.74 4.17 18.32
CA GLU A 30 -2.77 4.37 19.39
C GLU A 30 -1.68 5.38 18.97
N GLY A 31 -1.45 6.41 19.78
CA GLY A 31 -0.46 7.44 19.49
C GLY A 31 0.99 6.94 19.63
N ALA A 32 1.85 7.23 18.66
CA ALA A 32 3.29 7.02 18.74
C ALA A 32 4.01 8.33 19.14
N ASN A 33 4.92 8.30 20.12
CA ASN A 33 5.53 9.52 20.69
C ASN A 33 7.02 9.71 20.35
N TYR A 34 7.78 8.63 20.11
CA TYR A 34 9.25 8.68 20.04
C TYR A 34 9.84 9.17 18.71
N PHE A 35 9.28 10.26 18.16
CA PHE A 35 9.75 10.88 16.92
C PHE A 35 11.16 11.46 17.06
N GLN A 36 11.48 12.06 18.20
CA GLN A 36 12.79 12.69 18.42
C GLN A 36 13.92 11.64 18.40
N GLN A 37 13.74 10.53 19.11
CA GLN A 37 14.71 9.45 19.19
C GLN A 37 14.91 8.77 17.83
N ALA A 38 13.82 8.54 17.08
CA ALA A 38 13.90 7.98 15.73
C ALA A 38 14.67 8.92 14.77
N ASN A 39 14.45 10.23 14.89
CA ASN A 39 15.19 11.23 14.10
C ASN A 39 16.69 11.23 14.46
N GLU A 40 17.03 11.20 15.74
CA GLU A 40 18.43 11.09 16.20
C GLU A 40 19.12 9.83 15.66
N LEU A 41 18.46 8.67 15.68
CA LEU A 41 19.00 7.43 15.11
C LEU A 41 19.19 7.50 13.60
N SER A 42 18.27 8.15 12.88
CA SER A 42 18.36 8.29 11.41
C SER A 42 19.61 9.05 10.95
N LYS A 43 20.18 9.91 11.79
CA LYS A 43 21.40 10.69 11.52
C LYS A 43 22.70 9.90 11.66
N LEU A 44 22.66 8.70 12.23
CA LEU A 44 23.87 7.88 12.44
C LEU A 44 24.47 7.36 11.13
N VAL A 45 23.65 7.15 10.11
CA VAL A 45 24.07 6.68 8.79
C VAL A 45 23.66 7.69 7.73
N ASN A 46 24.65 8.29 7.06
CA ASN A 46 24.40 9.26 5.99
C ASN A 46 24.13 8.53 4.67
N GLN A 47 22.85 8.29 4.38
CA GLN A 47 22.43 7.78 3.06
C GLN A 47 22.47 8.91 2.03
N GLN A 48 23.10 8.67 0.88
CA GLN A 48 23.12 9.62 -0.23
C GLN A 48 21.80 9.56 -1.01
N LEU A 49 21.31 10.73 -1.42
CA LEU A 49 20.15 10.83 -2.31
C LEU A 49 20.55 10.47 -3.74
N LEU A 50 19.65 9.76 -4.43
CA LEU A 50 19.78 9.53 -5.86
C LEU A 50 19.45 10.82 -6.62
N ALA A 51 20.00 10.96 -7.83
CA ALA A 51 19.71 12.09 -8.72
C ALA A 51 18.35 11.95 -9.42
N ASP A 52 17.70 10.78 -9.30
CA ASP A 52 16.42 10.50 -9.94
C ASP A 52 15.29 11.32 -9.32
N PRO A 53 14.37 11.86 -10.14
CA PRO A 53 13.22 12.60 -9.63
C PRO A 53 12.25 11.67 -8.90
N LEU A 54 11.59 12.19 -7.86
CA LEU A 54 10.52 11.50 -7.17
C LEU A 54 9.25 11.49 -8.03
N VAL A 55 9.03 10.39 -8.75
CA VAL A 55 7.81 10.18 -9.55
C VAL A 55 6.95 9.13 -8.84
N PRO A 56 5.71 9.45 -8.43
CA PRO A 56 4.84 8.47 -7.79
C PRO A 56 4.48 7.36 -8.80
N PRO A 57 4.30 6.12 -8.33
CA PRO A 57 4.03 4.98 -9.22
C PRO A 57 2.65 5.02 -9.87
N GLN A 58 1.73 5.84 -9.37
CA GLN A 58 0.37 5.99 -9.88
C GLN A 58 0.17 7.44 -10.34
N LEU A 59 0.32 7.66 -11.65
CA LEU A 59 0.14 8.98 -12.27
C LEU A 59 -1.23 9.12 -12.91
N THR A 60 -1.75 8.02 -13.44
CA THR A 60 -2.99 8.00 -14.20
C THR A 60 -4.06 7.16 -13.50
N ILE A 61 -5.31 7.43 -13.82
CA ILE A 61 -6.44 6.68 -13.28
C ILE A 61 -6.45 5.20 -13.73
N LYS A 62 -5.73 4.85 -14.80
CA LYS A 62 -5.47 3.46 -15.18
C LYS A 62 -4.69 2.71 -14.10
N ASP A 63 -3.67 3.36 -13.52
CA ASP A 63 -2.74 2.74 -12.57
C ASP A 63 -3.41 2.49 -11.20
N PHE A 64 -4.52 3.16 -10.93
CA PHE A 64 -5.32 3.02 -9.72
C PHE A 64 -6.16 1.73 -9.69
N TYR A 65 -6.71 1.28 -10.82
CA TYR A 65 -7.68 0.17 -10.83
C TYR A 65 -7.06 -1.23 -10.70
N MET A 66 -5.72 -1.37 -10.76
CA MET A 66 -5.02 -2.66 -10.84
C MET A 66 -3.85 -2.80 -9.85
N THR A 67 -4.09 -2.56 -8.56
CA THR A 67 -3.05 -2.50 -7.53
C THR A 67 -2.68 -3.85 -6.92
N ASP A 68 -3.66 -4.66 -6.55
CA ASP A 68 -3.49 -5.95 -5.87
C ASP A 68 -3.97 -7.13 -6.73
N SER A 69 -3.77 -8.36 -6.24
CA SER A 69 -4.16 -9.58 -6.96
C SER A 69 -5.67 -9.69 -7.16
N ILE A 70 -6.45 -9.20 -6.20
CA ILE A 70 -7.92 -9.20 -6.26
C ILE A 70 -8.40 -8.27 -7.37
N SER A 71 -7.92 -7.03 -7.39
CA SER A 71 -8.27 -6.05 -8.42
C SER A 71 -7.82 -6.51 -9.80
N ARG A 72 -6.64 -7.12 -9.92
CA ARG A 72 -6.15 -7.72 -11.17
C ARG A 72 -6.99 -8.88 -11.70
N ALA A 73 -7.57 -9.68 -10.81
CA ALA A 73 -8.47 -10.76 -11.19
C ALA A 73 -9.90 -10.26 -11.50
N SER A 74 -10.24 -9.01 -11.16
CA SER A 74 -11.57 -8.45 -11.33
C SER A 74 -11.84 -8.02 -12.77
N GLN A 75 -12.83 -8.67 -13.39
CA GLN A 75 -13.30 -8.28 -14.72
C GLN A 75 -13.88 -6.87 -14.76
N THR A 76 -14.48 -6.41 -13.65
CA THR A 76 -15.03 -5.05 -13.54
C THR A 76 -13.90 -4.03 -13.59
N MET A 77 -12.84 -4.23 -12.82
CA MET A 77 -11.67 -3.34 -12.86
C MET A 77 -10.99 -3.36 -14.23
N ALA A 78 -10.93 -4.52 -14.90
CA ALA A 78 -10.40 -4.60 -16.26
C ALA A 78 -11.21 -3.75 -17.25
N LYS A 79 -12.54 -3.72 -17.12
CA LYS A 79 -13.41 -2.84 -17.91
C LYS A 79 -13.22 -1.37 -17.56
N CYS A 80 -13.04 -1.02 -16.29
CA CYS A 80 -12.72 0.35 -15.87
C CYS A 80 -11.42 0.84 -16.50
N VAL A 81 -10.37 0.03 -16.47
CA VAL A 81 -9.10 0.32 -17.15
C VAL A 81 -9.33 0.52 -18.64
N LYS A 82 -10.03 -0.41 -19.30
CA LYS A 82 -10.32 -0.34 -20.74
C LYS A 82 -11.05 0.96 -21.11
N ALA A 83 -12.13 1.28 -20.41
CA ALA A 83 -12.92 2.48 -20.64
C ALA A 83 -12.11 3.77 -20.44
N VAL A 84 -11.26 3.80 -19.41
CA VAL A 84 -10.36 4.93 -19.15
C VAL A 84 -9.30 5.07 -20.22
N THR A 85 -8.71 3.97 -20.69
CA THR A 85 -7.68 4.03 -21.74
C THR A 85 -8.24 4.42 -23.10
N GLU A 86 -9.39 3.88 -23.48
CA GLU A 86 -10.05 4.19 -24.75
C GLU A 86 -10.63 5.61 -24.72
N GLY A 87 -11.22 6.02 -23.59
CA GLY A 87 -11.69 7.38 -23.38
C GLY A 87 -10.56 8.41 -23.42
N ALA A 88 -9.38 8.10 -22.87
CA ALA A 88 -8.21 8.97 -22.97
C ALA A 88 -7.70 9.09 -24.42
N GLN A 89 -7.69 7.99 -25.18
CA GLN A 89 -7.29 7.99 -26.60
C GLN A 89 -8.23 8.84 -27.48
N ALA A 90 -9.54 8.80 -27.21
CA ALA A 90 -10.53 9.57 -27.96
C ALA A 90 -10.44 11.10 -27.75
N VAL A 91 -9.74 11.57 -26.70
CA VAL A 91 -9.50 13.01 -26.46
C VAL A 91 -8.21 13.49 -27.12
N GLU A 92 -7.25 12.60 -27.40
CA GLU A 92 -5.97 12.95 -28.04
C GLU A 92 -5.98 12.91 -29.57
N GLU A 93 -6.98 12.30 -30.22
CA GLU A 93 -7.19 12.49 -31.66
C GLU A 93 -7.70 13.92 -31.92
N PRO A 94 -6.96 14.78 -32.67
CA PRO A 94 -7.49 16.08 -33.02
C PRO A 94 -8.73 15.84 -33.89
N SER A 95 -9.86 16.48 -33.54
CA SER A 95 -10.97 16.61 -34.48
C SER A 95 -10.45 17.40 -35.70
N VAL A 96 -9.96 16.69 -36.71
CA VAL A 96 -9.64 17.25 -38.01
C VAL A 96 -10.98 17.59 -38.65
N CYS A 97 -11.41 18.83 -38.46
CA CYS A 97 -12.35 19.51 -39.33
C CYS A 97 -11.63 20.01 -40.57
#